data_AF-A0A0H2MQ77-F1
#
_entry.id   AF-A0A0H2MQ77-F1
#
_cell.length_a   1.000
_cell.length_b   1.000
_cell.length_c   1.000
_cell.angle_alpha   90.00
_cell.angle_beta   90.00
_cell.angle_gamma   90.00
#
_symmetry.space_group_name_H-M   'P 1'
#
loop_
_entity.id
_entity.type
_entity.pdbx_description
1 polymer ?
#
loop_
_entity_poly.entity_id
_entity_poly.type
_entity_poly.pdbx_seq_one_letter_code
_entity_poly.pdbx_strand_id
1 'polypeptide(L)'
;MELKYRWILAPLLFASSVHAAEPNKINHLNYDLLYADLSSGSLNENLGTNNNATALAVGGNYVWTDNILFTLDYTARFIHPDDVTTELYTLLPGVAYRYPLMEKLDVIATAKVGYLWAKQTLDKTEEKLFSDSKPSIGASLELKYALSEKWELASRGEFNYTDLLEEAVFNVRADYQFAERFTVGFFYTHRNGDFETAKIKGNATTNEGGISLRYLF
;
A
#
# COMPACT_ATOMS: atom_id res chain seq x y z
N MET A 1 13.13 -31.58 11.88
CA MET A 1 12.26 -30.70 11.07
C MET A 1 12.90 -29.32 11.07
N GLU A 2 13.69 -29.01 10.05
CA GLU A 2 14.56 -27.82 10.02
C GLU A 2 13.76 -26.57 9.63
N LEU A 3 13.86 -25.52 10.45
CA LEU A 3 13.22 -24.22 10.21
C LEU A 3 13.85 -23.53 8.99
N LYS A 4 13.20 -23.66 7.82
CA LYS A 4 13.58 -23.05 6.53
C LYS A 4 13.36 -21.53 6.43
N TYR A 5 12.90 -20.84 7.47
CA TYR A 5 12.44 -19.44 7.37
C TYR A 5 13.28 -18.41 8.14
N ARG A 6 14.54 -18.72 8.48
CA ARG A 6 15.44 -17.76 9.16
C ARG A 6 15.71 -16.48 8.35
N TRP A 7 15.50 -16.52 7.04
CA TRP A 7 15.80 -15.41 6.12
C TRP A 7 14.65 -14.40 6.00
N ILE A 8 13.43 -14.77 6.45
CA ILE A 8 12.27 -13.86 6.49
C ILE A 8 12.27 -13.03 7.78
N LEU A 9 12.92 -13.51 8.84
CA LEU A 9 13.05 -12.77 10.11
C LEU A 9 14.19 -11.75 10.11
N ALA A 10 15.20 -11.91 9.24
CA ALA A 10 16.35 -11.02 9.19
C ALA A 10 16.00 -9.57 8.77
N PRO A 11 15.13 -9.31 7.77
CA PRO A 11 14.71 -7.94 7.41
C PRO A 11 13.92 -7.27 8.54
N LEU A 12 13.10 -8.05 9.26
CA LEU A 12 12.29 -7.59 10.40
C LEU A 12 13.15 -7.15 11.59
N LEU A 13 14.29 -7.81 11.81
CA LEU A 13 15.22 -7.44 12.88
C LEU A 13 16.12 -6.27 12.49
N PHE A 14 16.55 -6.16 11.22
CA PHE A 14 17.39 -5.04 10.79
C PHE A 14 16.66 -3.69 10.75
N ALA A 15 15.36 -3.67 10.49
CA ALA A 15 14.54 -2.46 10.56
C ALA A 15 14.45 -1.84 11.98
N SER A 16 14.73 -2.62 13.03
CA SER A 16 14.73 -2.13 14.42
C SER A 16 16.02 -1.39 14.83
N SER A 17 17.03 -1.35 13.96
CA SER A 17 18.36 -0.78 14.26
C SER A 17 18.54 0.66 13.76
N VAL A 18 17.55 1.23 13.08
CA VAL A 18 17.63 2.60 12.57
C VAL A 18 17.17 3.55 13.68
N HIS A 19 18.17 4.09 14.37
CA HIS A 19 18.16 5.31 15.18
C HIS A 19 16.92 5.52 16.06
N ALA A 20 17.12 5.37 17.36
CA ALA A 20 16.31 6.10 18.34
C ALA A 20 16.60 7.60 18.15
N ALA A 21 15.95 8.22 17.16
CA ALA A 21 15.71 9.65 17.22
C ALA A 21 14.79 9.88 18.42
N GLU A 22 15.05 10.94 19.19
CA GLU A 22 14.00 11.45 20.08
C GLU A 22 12.77 11.67 19.20
N PRO A 23 11.55 11.29 19.64
CA PRO A 23 10.34 11.61 18.91
C PRO A 23 10.23 13.13 18.92
N ASN A 24 10.81 13.77 17.91
CA ASN A 24 10.67 15.19 17.64
C ASN A 24 9.19 15.37 17.35
N LYS A 25 8.43 15.66 18.41
CA LYS A 25 7.03 16.07 18.34
C LYS A 25 6.98 17.34 17.51
N ILE A 26 6.76 17.18 16.21
CA ILE A 26 6.42 18.28 15.33
C ILE A 26 5.11 17.87 14.65
N ASN A 27 4.01 18.39 15.22
CA ASN A 27 2.60 18.06 14.99
C ASN A 27 2.15 16.69 15.50
N HIS A 28 0.86 16.61 15.86
CA HIS A 28 0.16 15.38 16.23
C HIS A 28 0.16 14.28 15.15
N LEU A 29 0.83 14.50 14.02
CA LEU A 29 0.94 13.63 12.86
C LEU A 29 2.40 13.19 12.71
N ASN A 30 2.66 11.89 12.88
CA ASN A 30 4.00 11.31 12.73
C ASN A 30 4.21 10.80 11.30
N TYR A 31 5.42 11.03 10.77
CA TYR A 31 5.76 10.77 9.38
C TYR A 31 6.92 9.81 9.19
N ASP A 32 7.82 9.70 10.16
CA ASP A 32 8.81 8.62 10.23
C ASP A 32 8.11 7.35 10.70
N LEU A 33 7.75 6.51 9.73
CA LEU A 33 7.00 5.29 10.02
C LEU A 33 7.29 4.17 9.05
N LEU A 34 7.13 2.96 9.55
CA LEU A 34 6.94 1.74 8.76
C LEU A 34 5.50 1.28 8.93
N TYR A 35 4.93 0.67 7.89
CA TYR A 35 3.59 0.09 7.94
C TYR A 35 3.56 -1.34 7.36
N ALA A 36 2.60 -2.11 7.86
CA ALA A 36 2.20 -3.39 7.31
C ALA A 36 0.67 -3.45 7.28
N ASP A 37 0.13 -3.67 6.09
CA ASP A 37 -1.30 -3.62 5.79
C ASP A 37 -1.74 -4.97 5.22
N LEU A 38 -2.91 -5.43 5.66
CA LEU A 38 -3.60 -6.60 5.14
C LEU A 38 -5.04 -6.20 4.80
N SER A 39 -5.48 -6.44 3.57
CA SER A 39 -6.85 -6.23 3.13
C SER A 39 -7.41 -7.42 2.37
N SER A 40 -8.75 -7.50 2.40
CA SER A 40 -9.52 -8.43 1.58
C SER A 40 -10.76 -7.72 1.05
N GLY A 41 -11.22 -8.15 -0.11
CA GLY A 41 -12.35 -7.52 -0.79
C GLY A 41 -12.93 -8.36 -1.90
N SER A 42 -13.88 -7.78 -2.61
CA SER A 42 -14.50 -8.37 -3.79
C SER A 42 -14.38 -7.45 -5.00
N LEU A 43 -14.33 -8.07 -6.17
CA LEU A 43 -14.43 -7.36 -7.44
C LEU A 43 -15.89 -7.24 -7.87
N ASN A 44 -16.18 -6.26 -8.72
CA ASN A 44 -17.49 -6.14 -9.34
C ASN A 44 -17.72 -7.26 -10.38
N GLU A 45 -18.99 -7.57 -10.66
CA GLU A 45 -19.44 -8.74 -11.45
C GLU A 45 -18.95 -8.76 -12.91
N ASN A 46 -18.42 -7.64 -13.42
CA ASN A 46 -17.93 -7.50 -14.80
C ASN A 46 -16.75 -8.44 -15.16
N LEU A 47 -16.09 -9.03 -14.16
CA LEU A 47 -14.94 -9.92 -14.35
C LEU A 47 -15.21 -11.40 -13.99
N GLY A 48 -16.44 -11.78 -13.63
CA GLY A 48 -16.75 -13.15 -13.19
C GLY A 48 -17.71 -13.20 -11.99
N THR A 49 -18.14 -14.42 -11.64
CA THR A 49 -19.21 -14.63 -10.64
C THR A 49 -18.72 -14.90 -9.21
N ASN A 50 -17.39 -14.98 -8.98
CA ASN A 50 -16.81 -15.30 -7.67
C ASN A 50 -15.42 -14.67 -7.48
N ASN A 51 -15.37 -13.34 -7.56
CA ASN A 51 -14.08 -12.64 -7.63
C ASN A 51 -13.73 -12.02 -6.28
N ASN A 52 -12.71 -12.56 -5.63
CA ASN A 52 -12.13 -12.00 -4.41
C ASN A 52 -10.76 -11.37 -4.68
N ALA A 53 -10.40 -10.40 -3.85
CA ALA A 53 -9.08 -9.79 -3.82
C ALA A 53 -8.52 -9.90 -2.40
N THR A 54 -7.23 -10.20 -2.30
CA THR A 54 -6.46 -10.07 -1.05
C THR A 54 -5.21 -9.27 -1.35
N ALA A 55 -4.86 -8.32 -0.50
CA ALA A 55 -3.65 -7.55 -0.65
C ALA A 55 -2.86 -7.49 0.66
N LEU A 56 -1.55 -7.56 0.50
CA LEU A 56 -0.54 -7.33 1.52
C LEU A 56 0.28 -6.13 1.07
N ALA A 57 0.46 -5.13 1.93
CA ALA A 57 1.36 -4.04 1.64
C ALA A 57 2.30 -3.80 2.81
N VAL A 58 3.56 -3.52 2.50
CA VAL A 58 4.55 -3.06 3.47
C VAL A 58 5.29 -1.88 2.89
N GLY A 59 5.64 -0.95 3.75
CA GLY A 59 6.29 0.26 3.29
C GLY A 59 6.58 1.22 4.43
N GLY A 60 6.87 2.45 4.07
CA GLY A 60 7.15 3.46 5.06
C GLY A 60 7.56 4.78 4.45
N ASN A 61 7.68 5.75 5.34
CA ASN A 61 8.10 7.10 5.05
C ASN A 61 9.28 7.47 5.94
N TYR A 62 10.20 8.26 5.41
CA TYR A 62 11.32 8.85 6.13
C TYR A 62 11.34 10.35 5.88
N VAL A 63 11.38 11.16 6.94
CA VAL A 63 11.42 12.62 6.86
C VAL A 63 12.87 13.04 6.60
N TRP A 64 13.13 13.55 5.39
CA TRP A 64 14.44 14.05 5.00
C TRP A 64 14.65 15.51 5.43
N THR A 65 13.63 16.34 5.25
CA THR A 65 13.54 17.71 5.80
C THR A 65 12.13 17.93 6.35
N ASP A 66 11.88 19.06 7.01
CA ASP A 66 10.57 19.43 7.59
C ASP A 66 9.36 19.21 6.67
N ASN A 67 9.56 19.29 5.36
CA ASN A 67 8.50 19.14 4.35
C ASN A 67 8.74 18.02 3.33
N ILE A 68 9.92 17.40 3.27
CA ILE A 68 10.25 16.41 2.25
C ILE A 68 10.32 15.03 2.90
N LEU A 69 9.60 14.07 2.31
CA LEU A 69 9.61 12.68 2.72
C LEU A 69 10.11 11.79 1.59
N PHE A 70 10.90 10.78 1.93
CA PHE A 70 11.09 9.62 1.06
C PHE A 70 10.08 8.55 1.40
N THR A 71 9.49 7.95 0.37
CA THR A 71 8.44 6.94 0.53
C THR A 71 8.89 5.65 -0.14
N LEU A 72 8.56 4.50 0.45
CA LEU A 72 8.75 3.21 -0.19
C LEU A 72 7.52 2.36 0.04
N ASP A 73 6.87 1.94 -1.05
CA ASP A 73 5.70 1.08 -0.98
C ASP A 73 5.96 -0.22 -1.74
N TYR A 74 5.74 -1.35 -1.09
CA TYR A 74 5.64 -2.66 -1.72
C TYR A 74 4.24 -3.22 -1.50
N THR A 75 3.59 -3.69 -2.56
CA THR A 75 2.27 -4.33 -2.49
C THR A 75 2.31 -5.66 -3.22
N ALA A 76 1.75 -6.70 -2.61
CA ALA A 76 1.45 -7.98 -3.22
C ALA A 76 -0.07 -8.17 -3.19
N ARG A 77 -0.68 -8.30 -4.35
CA ARG A 77 -2.12 -8.41 -4.51
C ARG A 77 -2.48 -9.65 -5.31
N PHE A 78 -3.46 -10.39 -4.82
CA PHE A 78 -3.95 -11.64 -5.36
C PHE A 78 -5.41 -11.46 -5.73
N ILE A 79 -5.72 -11.61 -7.02
CA ILE A 79 -7.06 -11.47 -7.58
C ILE A 79 -7.42 -12.83 -8.16
N HIS A 80 -8.56 -13.40 -7.76
CA HIS A 80 -8.99 -14.72 -8.23
C HIS A 80 -10.24 -14.57 -9.12
N PRO A 81 -10.10 -14.22 -10.41
CA PRO A 81 -11.20 -14.30 -11.36
C PRO A 81 -11.43 -15.75 -11.82
N ASP A 82 -12.64 -16.27 -11.58
CA ASP A 82 -13.10 -17.58 -12.04
C ASP A 82 -12.16 -18.76 -11.68
N ASP A 83 -11.31 -19.22 -12.61
CA ASP A 83 -10.36 -20.34 -12.46
C ASP A 83 -8.88 -19.96 -12.62
N VAL A 84 -8.59 -18.67 -12.49
CA VAL A 84 -7.25 -18.09 -12.63
C VAL A 84 -6.91 -17.27 -11.40
N THR A 85 -5.65 -17.34 -10.99
CA THR A 85 -5.06 -16.42 -10.02
C THR A 85 -4.20 -15.39 -10.75
N THR A 86 -4.51 -14.11 -10.56
CA THR A 86 -3.68 -12.97 -10.98
C THR A 86 -2.94 -12.40 -9.78
N GLU A 87 -1.63 -12.46 -9.83
CA GLU A 87 -0.72 -11.92 -8.82
C GLU A 87 -0.11 -10.62 -9.35
N LEU A 88 -0.19 -9.55 -8.56
CA LEU A 88 0.36 -8.25 -8.87
C LEU A 88 1.29 -7.84 -7.74
N TYR A 89 2.57 -7.68 -8.06
CA TYR A 89 3.60 -7.21 -7.15
C TYR A 89 4.05 -5.83 -7.61
N THR A 90 3.96 -4.84 -6.74
CA THR A 90 4.32 -3.46 -7.06
C THR A 90 5.38 -2.99 -6.09
N LEU A 91 6.46 -2.38 -6.58
CA LEU A 91 7.47 -1.69 -5.77
C LEU A 91 7.61 -0.27 -6.27
N LEU A 92 7.26 0.70 -5.42
CA LEU A 92 7.19 2.13 -5.74
C LEU A 92 7.94 2.96 -4.68
N PRO A 93 9.25 3.18 -4.85
CA PRO A 93 9.92 4.28 -4.17
C PRO A 93 9.42 5.63 -4.70
N GLY A 94 9.49 6.65 -3.86
CA GLY A 94 9.00 7.97 -4.20
C GLY A 94 9.49 9.08 -3.29
N VAL A 95 9.09 10.29 -3.65
CA VAL A 95 9.32 11.52 -2.89
C VAL A 95 7.98 12.19 -2.67
N ALA A 96 7.75 12.65 -1.45
CA ALA A 96 6.57 13.41 -1.10
C ALA A 96 6.93 14.80 -0.55
N TYR A 97 6.03 15.74 -0.80
CA TYR A 97 6.07 17.06 -0.20
C TYR A 97 4.85 17.24 0.70
N ARG A 98 5.10 17.64 1.95
CA ARG A 98 4.10 17.94 2.98
C ARG A 98 3.82 19.44 3.01
N TYR A 99 2.57 19.78 2.79
CA TYR A 99 1.98 21.10 2.95
C TYR A 99 1.23 21.15 4.30
N PRO A 100 1.84 21.69 5.37
CA PRO A 100 1.13 21.88 6.63
C PRO A 100 0.11 23.01 6.47
N LEU A 101 -1.18 22.67 6.47
CA LEU A 101 -2.26 23.65 6.32
C LEU A 101 -2.65 24.25 7.67
N MET A 102 -2.69 23.43 8.72
CA MET A 102 -3.00 23.80 10.10
C MET A 102 -2.22 22.89 11.07
N GLU A 103 -2.21 23.21 12.36
CA GLU A 103 -1.53 22.42 13.41
C GLU A 103 -1.91 20.91 13.43
N LYS A 104 -3.12 20.57 12.97
CA LYS A 104 -3.62 19.19 12.94
C LYS A 104 -3.92 18.67 11.55
N LEU A 105 -3.65 19.45 10.50
CA LEU A 105 -4.09 19.15 9.14
C LEU A 105 -2.95 19.37 8.15
N ASP A 106 -2.55 18.29 7.49
CA ASP A 106 -1.53 18.31 6.47
C ASP A 106 -2.07 17.75 5.15
N VAL A 107 -1.59 18.30 4.04
CA VAL A 107 -1.74 17.73 2.70
C VAL A 107 -0.39 17.22 2.22
N ILE A 108 -0.36 16.05 1.60
CA ILE A 108 0.87 15.41 1.13
C ILE A 108 0.68 15.07 -0.33
N ALA A 109 1.58 15.59 -1.17
CA ALA A 109 1.65 15.23 -2.58
C ALA A 109 2.86 14.33 -2.80
N THR A 110 2.66 13.19 -3.44
CA THR A 110 3.71 12.18 -3.64
C THR A 110 3.85 11.85 -5.12
N ALA A 111 5.10 11.71 -5.59
CA ALA A 111 5.43 11.14 -6.88
C ALA A 111 6.28 9.88 -6.67
N LYS A 112 5.96 8.81 -7.42
CA LYS A 112 6.57 7.49 -7.27
C LYS A 112 6.97 6.93 -8.63
N VAL A 113 8.05 6.16 -8.66
CA VAL A 113 8.52 5.47 -9.87
C VAL A 113 9.07 4.10 -9.46
N GLY A 114 8.80 3.07 -10.25
CA GLY A 114 9.22 1.72 -9.90
C GLY A 114 8.74 0.69 -10.90
N TYR A 115 8.30 -0.47 -10.40
CA TYR A 115 7.95 -1.61 -11.24
C TYR A 115 6.69 -2.32 -10.75
N LEU A 116 5.92 -2.81 -11.71
CA LEU A 116 4.87 -3.80 -11.54
C LEU A 116 5.36 -5.14 -12.12
N TRP A 117 5.32 -6.21 -11.33
CA TRP A 117 5.42 -7.58 -11.80
C TRP A 117 4.04 -8.22 -11.74
N ALA A 118 3.54 -8.65 -12.89
CA ALA A 118 2.27 -9.34 -13.00
C ALA A 118 2.52 -10.80 -13.36
N LYS A 119 1.75 -11.71 -12.76
CA LYS A 119 1.76 -13.14 -13.06
C LYS A 119 0.33 -13.67 -13.07
N GLN A 120 0.01 -14.55 -14.03
CA GLN A 120 -1.27 -15.27 -14.06
C GLN A 120 -1.04 -16.76 -14.17
N THR A 121 -1.75 -17.52 -13.35
CA THR A 121 -1.68 -18.99 -13.29
C THR A 121 -3.06 -19.59 -13.29
N LEU A 122 -3.23 -20.73 -13.96
CA LEU A 122 -4.47 -21.50 -13.89
C LEU A 122 -4.55 -22.25 -12.54
N ASP A 123 -5.67 -22.16 -11.85
CA ASP A 123 -5.77 -22.69 -10.48
C ASP A 123 -5.72 -24.21 -10.42
N LYS A 124 -6.20 -24.90 -11.46
CA LYS A 124 -6.28 -26.37 -11.50
C LYS A 124 -4.95 -27.06 -11.78
N THR A 125 -4.09 -26.44 -12.57
CA THR A 125 -2.85 -27.06 -13.09
C THR A 125 -1.59 -26.31 -12.66
N GLU A 126 -1.74 -25.13 -12.05
CA GLU A 126 -0.68 -24.16 -11.78
C GLU A 126 0.09 -23.73 -13.04
N GLU A 127 -0.50 -23.94 -14.22
CA GLU A 127 0.12 -23.57 -15.48
C GLU A 127 0.22 -22.05 -15.60
N LYS A 128 1.43 -21.57 -15.89
CA LYS A 128 1.74 -20.16 -16.04
C LYS A 128 1.20 -19.63 -17.38
N LEU A 129 0.14 -18.84 -17.31
CA LEU A 129 -0.50 -18.21 -18.48
C LEU A 129 0.20 -16.92 -18.89
N PHE A 130 0.69 -16.15 -17.91
CA PHE A 130 1.28 -14.84 -18.14
C PHE A 130 2.31 -14.53 -17.06
N SER A 131 3.38 -13.83 -17.43
CA SER A 131 4.24 -13.14 -16.47
C SER A 131 5.10 -12.11 -17.18
N ASP A 132 4.99 -10.88 -16.74
CA ASP A 132 5.71 -9.76 -17.31
C ASP A 132 6.01 -8.76 -16.19
N SER A 133 7.01 -7.91 -16.43
CA SER A 133 7.40 -6.84 -15.54
C SER A 133 7.51 -5.56 -16.33
N LYS A 134 6.82 -4.51 -15.87
CA LYS A 134 6.82 -3.21 -16.53
C LYS A 134 7.18 -2.09 -15.56
N PRO A 135 7.82 -1.02 -16.04
CA PRO A 135 7.93 0.21 -15.28
C PRO A 135 6.55 0.70 -14.87
N SER A 136 6.46 1.27 -13.68
CA SER A 136 5.24 1.88 -13.14
C SER A 136 5.56 3.27 -12.62
N ILE A 137 4.65 4.21 -12.87
CA ILE A 137 4.69 5.56 -12.31
C ILE A 137 3.44 5.76 -11.46
N GLY A 138 3.59 6.49 -10.37
CA GLY A 138 2.51 6.75 -9.44
C GLY A 138 2.50 8.20 -8.98
N ALA A 139 1.31 8.74 -8.72
CA ALA A 139 1.13 10.02 -8.08
C ALA A 139 0.00 9.92 -7.06
N SER A 140 0.14 10.58 -5.92
CA SER A 140 -0.92 10.61 -4.91
C SER A 140 -1.07 11.96 -4.23
N LEU A 141 -2.28 12.22 -3.77
CA LEU A 141 -2.61 13.32 -2.87
C LEU A 141 -3.28 12.74 -1.63
N GLU A 142 -2.71 13.02 -0.47
CA GLU A 142 -3.20 12.56 0.83
C GLU A 142 -3.54 13.75 1.73
N LEU A 143 -4.69 13.68 2.39
CA LEU A 143 -5.10 14.59 3.44
C LEU A 143 -5.02 13.85 4.78
N LYS A 144 -4.25 14.37 5.73
CA LYS A 144 -4.10 13.80 7.07
C LYS A 144 -4.61 14.77 8.13
N TYR A 145 -5.45 14.28 9.03
CA TYR A 145 -6.02 15.05 10.11
C TYR A 145 -5.87 14.36 11.47
N ALA A 146 -5.24 15.02 12.42
CA ALA A 146 -5.15 14.55 13.80
C ALA A 146 -6.41 14.97 14.57
N LEU A 147 -7.32 14.02 14.80
CA LEU A 147 -8.52 14.24 15.62
C LEU A 147 -8.15 14.49 17.09
N SER A 148 -7.15 13.78 17.59
CA SER A 148 -6.63 13.89 18.95
C SER A 148 -5.16 13.49 18.98
N GLU A 149 -4.53 13.50 20.16
CA GLU A 149 -3.15 13.03 20.32
C GLU A 149 -2.94 11.55 19.96
N LYS A 150 -4.03 10.76 19.89
CA LYS A 150 -3.96 9.32 19.59
C LYS A 150 -4.69 8.90 18.33
N TRP A 151 -5.50 9.79 17.74
CA TRP A 151 -6.34 9.45 16.59
C TRP A 151 -5.97 10.30 15.38
N GLU A 152 -5.67 9.62 14.29
CA GLU A 152 -5.42 10.19 12.96
C GLU A 152 -6.47 9.65 11.98
N LEU A 153 -6.96 10.53 11.11
CA LEU A 153 -7.69 10.18 9.91
C LEU A 153 -6.85 10.53 8.70
N ALA A 154 -6.85 9.68 7.69
CA ALA A 154 -6.26 10.02 6.41
C ALA A 154 -7.15 9.59 5.25
N SER A 155 -7.11 10.38 4.18
CA SER A 155 -7.75 10.08 2.90
C SER A 155 -6.74 10.29 1.79
N ARG A 156 -6.55 9.29 0.93
CA ARG A 156 -5.59 9.31 -0.17
C ARG A 156 -6.25 8.97 -1.49
N GLY A 157 -6.08 9.84 -2.47
CA GLY A 157 -6.27 9.52 -3.88
C GLY A 157 -4.93 9.23 -4.52
N GLU A 158 -4.80 8.12 -5.23
CA GLU A 158 -3.58 7.68 -5.89
C GLU A 158 -3.90 7.22 -7.30
N PHE A 159 -3.03 7.55 -8.25
CA PHE A 159 -3.10 7.11 -9.63
C PHE A 159 -1.79 6.40 -9.95
N ASN A 160 -1.89 5.16 -10.44
CA ASN A 160 -0.78 4.34 -10.86
C ASN A 160 -0.95 3.97 -12.33
N TYR A 161 0.10 4.12 -13.11
CA TYR A 161 0.12 3.78 -14.52
C TYR A 161 1.25 2.82 -14.85
N THR A 162 0.94 1.83 -15.66
CA THR A 162 1.89 0.94 -16.34
C THR A 162 1.23 0.34 -17.59
N ASP A 163 2.03 -0.17 -18.53
CA ASP A 163 1.53 -0.76 -19.79
C ASP A 163 0.59 -1.97 -19.58
N LEU A 164 0.53 -2.53 -18.36
CA LEU A 164 -0.34 -3.66 -18.01
C LEU A 164 -1.58 -3.27 -17.19
N LEU A 165 -1.54 -2.10 -16.55
CA LEU A 165 -2.52 -1.69 -15.54
C LEU A 165 -2.49 -0.17 -15.38
N GLU A 166 -3.63 0.46 -15.64
CA GLU A 166 -3.91 1.82 -15.18
C GLU A 166 -4.87 1.73 -14.00
N GLU A 167 -4.54 2.28 -12.84
CA GLU A 167 -5.36 2.16 -11.64
C GLU A 167 -5.50 3.48 -10.89
N ALA A 168 -6.74 3.88 -10.63
CA ALA A 168 -7.09 4.90 -9.66
C ALA A 168 -7.48 4.22 -8.33
N VAL A 169 -6.86 4.66 -7.24
CA VAL A 169 -6.99 4.11 -5.89
C VAL A 169 -7.46 5.20 -4.96
N PHE A 170 -8.55 4.95 -4.24
CA PHE A 170 -9.02 5.79 -3.16
C PHE A 170 -8.94 5.01 -1.85
N ASN A 171 -8.20 5.53 -0.88
CA ASN A 171 -8.04 4.92 0.44
C ASN A 171 -8.49 5.91 1.52
N VAL A 172 -9.29 5.43 2.47
CA VAL A 172 -9.61 6.16 3.70
C VAL A 172 -9.25 5.27 4.88
N ARG A 173 -8.60 5.87 5.89
CA ARG A 173 -8.13 5.16 7.07
C ARG A 173 -8.32 5.96 8.35
N ALA A 174 -8.45 5.21 9.43
CA ALA A 174 -8.47 5.70 10.80
C ALA A 174 -7.45 4.92 11.63
N ASP A 175 -6.60 5.65 12.34
CA ASP A 175 -5.43 5.12 13.00
C ASP A 175 -5.43 5.52 14.48
N TYR A 176 -5.25 4.53 15.36
CA TYR A 176 -5.18 4.70 16.81
C TYR A 176 -3.78 4.35 17.34
N GLN A 177 -3.10 5.33 17.92
CA GLN A 177 -1.82 5.16 18.58
C GLN A 177 -2.03 4.60 20.00
N PHE A 178 -1.84 3.29 20.14
CA PHE A 178 -2.02 2.57 21.41
C PHE A 178 -0.76 2.55 22.28
N ALA A 179 0.41 2.79 21.69
CA ALA A 179 1.69 2.94 22.38
C ALA A 179 2.54 4.03 21.72
N GLU A 180 3.59 4.50 22.40
CA GLU A 180 4.43 5.61 21.93
C GLU A 180 4.95 5.40 20.50
N ARG A 181 5.26 4.16 20.12
CA ARG A 181 5.80 3.81 18.79
C ARG A 181 4.87 2.97 17.94
N PHE A 182 3.64 2.67 18.39
CA PHE A 182 2.77 1.75 17.68
C PHE A 182 1.37 2.28 17.50
N THR A 183 0.89 2.10 16.28
CA THR A 183 -0.44 2.50 15.84
C THR A 183 -1.12 1.33 15.15
N VAL A 184 -2.39 1.12 15.47
CA VAL A 184 -3.26 0.16 14.77
C VAL A 184 -4.32 0.93 14.01
N GLY A 185 -4.60 0.52 12.79
CA GLY A 185 -5.55 1.21 11.93
C GLY A 185 -6.50 0.27 11.22
N PHE A 186 -7.64 0.84 10.81
CA PHE A 186 -8.56 0.22 9.89
C PHE A 186 -8.67 1.10 8.65
N PHE A 187 -8.84 0.48 7.50
CA PHE A 187 -8.94 1.21 6.25
C PHE A 187 -9.91 0.56 5.27
N TYR A 188 -10.36 1.38 4.35
CA TYR A 188 -11.14 0.99 3.18
C TYR A 188 -10.42 1.50 1.93
N THR A 189 -10.33 0.64 0.93
CA THR A 189 -9.74 0.96 -0.36
C THR A 189 -10.74 0.64 -1.47
N HIS A 190 -11.07 1.64 -2.27
CA HIS A 190 -11.74 1.47 -3.55
C HIS A 190 -10.69 1.57 -4.65
N ARG A 191 -10.69 0.62 -5.60
CA ARG A 191 -9.83 0.67 -6.77
C ARG A 191 -10.67 0.60 -8.02
N ASN A 192 -10.27 1.35 -9.02
CA ASN A 192 -10.80 1.30 -10.36
C ASN A 192 -9.60 1.17 -11.31
N GLY A 193 -9.47 0.02 -11.95
CA GLY A 193 -8.34 -0.28 -12.81
C GLY A 193 -8.77 -0.77 -14.19
N ASP A 194 -8.01 -0.38 -15.21
CA ASP A 194 -8.09 -0.93 -16.56
C ASP A 194 -6.93 -1.91 -16.76
N PHE A 195 -7.27 -3.17 -17.04
CA PHE A 195 -6.31 -4.27 -17.09
C PHE A 195 -6.04 -4.69 -18.53
N GLU A 196 -4.77 -4.89 -18.87
CA GLU A 196 -4.34 -5.43 -20.15
C GLU A 196 -3.51 -6.70 -19.94
N THR A 197 -4.16 -7.72 -19.37
CA THR A 197 -3.55 -9.04 -19.09
C THR A 197 -4.06 -10.13 -20.05
N ALA A 198 -3.58 -11.37 -19.91
CA ALA A 198 -3.99 -12.46 -20.79
C ALA A 198 -5.46 -12.86 -20.62
N LYS A 199 -6.03 -12.72 -19.41
CA LYS A 199 -7.41 -13.13 -19.08
C LYS A 199 -8.30 -12.02 -18.55
N ILE A 200 -7.73 -11.00 -17.91
CA ILE A 200 -8.46 -9.82 -17.47
C ILE A 200 -8.19 -8.72 -18.49
N LYS A 201 -9.23 -8.30 -19.21
CA LYS A 201 -9.20 -7.19 -20.15
C LYS A 201 -10.32 -6.20 -19.86
N GLY A 202 -9.98 -4.93 -19.80
CA GLY A 202 -10.92 -3.85 -19.57
C GLY A 202 -11.06 -3.45 -18.11
N ASN A 203 -12.06 -2.60 -17.86
CA ASN A 203 -12.26 -1.93 -16.59
C ASN A 203 -12.81 -2.86 -15.50
N ALA A 204 -12.21 -2.78 -14.32
CA ALA A 204 -12.63 -3.50 -13.13
C ALA A 204 -12.52 -2.65 -11.87
N THR A 205 -13.49 -2.81 -10.98
CA THR A 205 -13.50 -2.14 -9.69
C THR A 205 -13.47 -3.14 -8.55
N THR A 206 -12.82 -2.75 -7.45
CA THR A 206 -12.67 -3.58 -6.27
C THR A 206 -12.87 -2.75 -5.00
N ASN A 207 -13.53 -3.34 -4.02
CA ASN A 207 -13.73 -2.72 -2.71
C ASN A 207 -13.09 -3.63 -1.66
N GLU A 208 -12.11 -3.10 -0.92
CA GLU A 208 -11.29 -3.85 0.01
C GLU A 208 -11.32 -3.18 1.39
N GLY A 209 -11.59 -3.97 2.43
CA GLY A 209 -11.43 -3.56 3.82
C GLY A 209 -10.17 -4.17 4.42
N GLY A 210 -9.48 -3.45 5.31
CA GLY A 210 -8.23 -3.94 5.86
C GLY A 210 -7.85 -3.37 7.22
N ILE A 211 -6.79 -3.96 7.76
CA ILE A 211 -6.13 -3.57 9.01
C ILE A 211 -4.69 -3.19 8.75
N SER A 212 -4.19 -2.26 9.56
CA SER A 212 -2.83 -1.73 9.46
C SER A 212 -2.15 -1.78 10.83
N LEU A 213 -0.87 -2.11 10.82
CA LEU A 213 0.03 -1.89 11.94
C LEU A 213 1.14 -0.95 11.49
N ARG A 214 1.40 0.11 12.27
CA ARG A 214 2.47 1.06 12.02
C ARG A 214 3.45 1.10 13.19
N TYR A 215 4.72 1.23 12.86
CA TYR A 215 5.81 1.50 13.80
C TYR A 215 6.36 2.90 13.53
N LEU A 216 6.44 3.74 14.57
CA LEU A 216 6.96 5.11 14.53
C LEU A 216 8.39 5.12 15.08
N PHE A 217 9.32 5.80 14.39
CA PHE A 217 10.74 5.83 14.76
C PHE A 217 11.34 7.22 14.81
#